data_AF-A0A4Z1G7Q6-F1
#
_entry.id   AF-A0A4Z1G7Q6-F1
#
_cell.length_a   1.000
_cell.length_b   1.000
_cell.length_c   1.000
_cell.angle_alpha   90.00
_cell.angle_beta   90.00
_cell.angle_gamma   90.00
#
_symmetry.space_group_name_H-M   'P 1'
#
loop_
_entity.id
_entity.type
_entity.pdbx_description
1 polymer ?
#
loop_
_entity_poly.entity_id
_entity_poly.type
_entity_poly.pdbx_seq_one_letter_code
_entity_poly.pdbx_strand_id
1 'polypeptide(L)'
;MADADLEYLTNLLTPAHNGISIDQTSASNLADSNVPQILSGSISLFTDPNCSGTRTDICLEDYAINQRHAITSAQLDATTVVLYNLPHGTVVTLIGARPDDPVNIADYKNCDCVVDLVGYNHTKLCTLPETGLNDDLSMFFWRKVDLRMGVVELFCRSDFTHARVNLWLCEWEPGVVHSLEGWDINDDASSARWRTLLDRQSVILYQYSDGTGKTYNNIKGWGGIKQISDFSDVDFNDTASAWKWEAANPIKEIIAPFTITSTASSSSVGLTSVVDGTNDSDQVQPVVVTLNNTKEQTVTVQTSDQHVVGVSSTFSTTATEGVEGVASDSATWSVSLNYSYTHTDTVTRSDTQTVGLNISQTINAPPHTTYVATLLVTIGRLPPTEYHTTAQRWYTSPVTGSEVDPANNNWYKRVEDVKVTIDGSLACHTSTNIKTTPL
;
A
#
# COMPACT_ATOMS: atom_id res chain seq x y z
N MET A 1 -6.22 9.07 1.17
CA MET A 1 -7.28 9.13 2.18
C MET A 1 -7.49 10.60 2.49
N ALA A 2 -8.66 11.14 2.19
CA ALA A 2 -8.95 12.55 2.47
C ALA A 2 -9.23 12.71 3.98
N ASP A 3 -9.01 13.89 4.55
CA ASP A 3 -9.24 14.16 5.99
C ASP A 3 -10.65 13.78 6.47
N ALA A 4 -11.64 13.79 5.58
CA ALA A 4 -13.03 13.38 5.87
C ALA A 4 -13.20 11.88 6.18
N ASP A 5 -12.35 11.00 5.63
CA ASP A 5 -12.42 9.55 5.90
C ASP A 5 -11.79 9.22 7.27
N LEU A 6 -10.83 10.03 7.71
CA LEU A 6 -10.26 9.98 9.06
C LEU A 6 -11.26 10.51 10.11
N GLU A 7 -12.00 11.57 9.77
CA GLU A 7 -13.05 12.15 10.63
C GLU A 7 -14.26 11.21 10.79
N TYR A 8 -14.60 10.44 9.76
CA TYR A 8 -15.64 9.40 9.85
C TYR A 8 -15.26 8.29 10.84
N LEU A 9 -14.01 7.84 10.81
CA LEU A 9 -13.47 6.88 11.79
C LEU A 9 -13.48 7.43 13.23
N THR A 10 -13.34 8.75 13.41
CA THR A 10 -13.44 9.39 14.74
C THR A 10 -14.86 9.49 15.31
N ASN A 11 -15.89 9.43 14.46
CA ASN A 11 -17.32 9.53 14.85
C ASN A 11 -18.01 8.16 15.03
N LEU A 12 -17.31 7.06 14.73
CA LEU A 12 -17.83 5.68 14.78
C LEU A 12 -17.82 5.04 16.18
N LEU A 13 -17.28 5.74 17.19
CA LEU A 13 -17.05 5.21 18.54
C LEU A 13 -17.84 5.95 19.63
N THR A 14 -18.70 6.91 19.26
CA THR A 14 -19.73 7.46 20.17
C THR A 14 -21.10 6.85 19.85
N PRO A 15 -21.85 6.39 20.85
CA PRO A 15 -23.27 6.05 20.72
C PRO A 15 -24.03 7.10 19.92
N ALA A 16 -24.84 6.67 18.96
CA ALA A 16 -25.80 7.57 18.33
C ALA A 16 -26.79 8.04 19.39
N HIS A 17 -26.70 9.29 19.81
CA HIS A 17 -27.81 9.94 20.48
C HIS A 17 -29.03 9.91 19.53
N ASN A 18 -30.13 9.35 20.04
CA ASN A 18 -31.41 9.20 19.38
C ASN A 18 -31.77 10.33 18.39
N GLY A 19 -32.05 9.91 17.15
CA GLY A 19 -32.77 10.60 16.09
C GLY A 19 -32.80 12.13 16.11
N ILE A 20 -32.03 12.76 15.21
CA ILE A 20 -32.40 13.92 14.40
C ILE A 20 -31.45 13.94 13.19
N SER A 21 -32.02 14.00 11.98
CA SER A 21 -31.33 14.37 10.75
C SER A 21 -30.66 15.74 10.94
N ILE A 22 -29.34 15.82 10.83
CA ILE A 22 -28.65 17.12 10.72
C ILE A 22 -27.94 17.19 9.38
N ASP A 23 -28.46 18.12 8.60
CA ASP A 23 -27.99 18.63 7.33
C ASP A 23 -26.52 19.08 7.41
N GLN A 24 -25.78 18.86 6.32
CA GLN A 24 -24.42 19.34 6.15
C GLN A 24 -24.39 20.87 6.09
N THR A 25 -24.14 21.58 7.20
CA THR A 25 -23.45 22.89 7.22
C THR A 25 -23.25 23.35 8.65
N SER A 26 -22.13 22.94 9.29
CA SER A 26 -21.36 23.66 10.32
C SER A 26 -20.57 22.69 11.19
N ALA A 27 -19.46 22.15 10.68
CA ALA A 27 -18.47 21.44 11.49
C ALA A 27 -17.16 22.22 11.46
N SER A 28 -17.09 23.25 12.31
CA SER A 28 -15.83 23.79 12.79
C SER A 28 -15.84 23.67 14.31
N ASN A 29 -14.85 22.94 14.84
CA ASN A 29 -14.43 22.95 16.24
C ASN A 29 -15.53 22.76 17.30
N LEU A 30 -15.94 21.51 17.55
CA LEU A 30 -16.34 21.10 18.90
C LEU A 30 -15.24 20.19 19.43
N ALA A 31 -14.28 20.80 20.13
CA ALA A 31 -13.40 20.07 21.01
C ALA A 31 -14.25 19.34 22.06
N ASP A 32 -13.94 18.06 22.25
CA ASP A 32 -14.49 17.10 23.21
C ASP A 32 -14.17 17.51 24.66
N SER A 33 -14.59 18.71 25.08
CA SER A 33 -14.04 19.47 26.22
C SER A 33 -14.35 18.89 27.61
N ASN A 34 -15.04 17.75 27.70
CA ASN A 34 -15.47 17.14 28.96
C ASN A 34 -14.94 15.71 29.19
N VAL A 35 -14.19 15.12 28.26
CA VAL A 35 -13.61 13.78 28.45
C VAL A 35 -12.27 13.90 29.20
N PRO A 36 -12.11 13.23 30.37
CA PRO A 36 -10.85 13.25 31.11
C PRO A 36 -9.70 12.77 30.23
N GLN A 37 -8.60 13.52 30.18
CA GLN A 37 -7.43 13.14 29.39
C GLN A 37 -6.59 12.08 30.10
N ILE A 38 -6.13 11.08 29.35
CA ILE A 38 -5.20 10.05 29.83
C ILE A 38 -3.94 9.97 28.95
N LEU A 39 -2.91 9.28 29.44
CA LEU A 39 -1.62 9.18 28.76
C LEU A 39 -1.76 8.45 27.41
N SER A 40 -1.00 8.86 26.39
CA SER A 40 -0.94 8.11 25.14
C SER A 40 -0.34 6.72 25.36
N GLY A 41 -0.91 5.70 24.71
CA GLY A 41 -0.56 4.30 24.93
C GLY A 41 -1.23 3.69 26.16
N SER A 42 -2.30 4.29 26.68
CA SER A 42 -2.98 3.79 27.88
C SER A 42 -4.49 3.65 27.73
N ILE A 43 -5.05 2.82 28.61
CA ILE A 43 -6.49 2.58 28.79
C ILE A 43 -6.81 2.70 30.27
N SER A 44 -7.93 3.33 30.60
CA SER A 44 -8.49 3.38 31.95
C SER A 44 -9.88 2.75 31.95
N LEU A 45 -10.05 1.71 32.76
CA LEU A 45 -11.31 0.98 32.94
C LEU A 45 -12.03 1.51 34.19
N PHE A 46 -13.34 1.64 34.09
CA PHE A 46 -14.21 2.12 35.15
C PHE A 46 -15.41 1.19 35.34
N THR A 47 -15.72 0.92 36.60
CA THR A 47 -16.85 0.05 36.97
C THR A 47 -18.20 0.75 36.89
N ASP A 48 -18.23 2.08 37.00
CA ASP A 48 -19.47 2.86 36.96
C ASP A 48 -19.51 3.82 35.75
N PRO A 49 -20.72 4.26 35.32
CA PRO A 49 -20.88 5.29 34.31
C PRO A 49 -20.16 6.61 34.62
N ASN A 50 -19.97 7.46 33.59
CA ASN A 50 -19.34 8.78 33.71
C ASN A 50 -17.90 8.75 34.25
N CYS A 51 -17.15 7.67 33.97
CA CYS A 51 -15.77 7.47 34.42
C CYS A 51 -15.63 7.55 35.95
N SER A 52 -16.56 6.90 36.67
CA SER A 52 -16.60 6.88 38.13
C SER A 52 -16.39 5.46 38.69
N GLY A 53 -16.46 5.28 40.00
CA GLY A 53 -16.24 3.98 40.65
C GLY A 53 -14.78 3.55 40.72
N THR A 54 -14.57 2.23 40.78
CA THR A 54 -13.23 1.62 40.77
C THR A 54 -12.57 1.82 39.41
N ARG A 55 -11.38 2.44 39.42
CA ARG A 55 -10.55 2.68 38.23
C ARG A 55 -9.38 1.70 38.17
N THR A 56 -9.06 1.22 36.97
CA THR A 56 -7.82 0.50 36.70
C THR A 56 -7.18 1.03 35.42
N ASP A 57 -5.90 1.37 35.51
CA ASP A 57 -5.11 1.84 34.38
C ASP A 57 -4.26 0.72 33.80
N ILE A 58 -4.22 0.65 32.48
CA ILE A 58 -3.42 -0.28 31.67
C ILE A 58 -2.51 0.57 30.78
N CYS A 59 -1.20 0.46 30.97
CA CYS A 59 -0.21 1.02 30.05
C CYS A 59 0.24 -0.06 29.06
N LEU A 60 0.06 0.14 27.77
CA LEU A 60 0.34 -0.91 26.77
C LEU A 60 1.81 -1.33 26.73
N GLU A 61 2.73 -0.47 27.15
CA GLU A 61 4.17 -0.79 27.21
C GLU A 61 4.51 -1.91 28.20
N ASP A 62 3.65 -2.14 29.19
CA ASP A 62 3.80 -3.20 30.19
C ASP A 62 3.30 -4.57 29.70
N TYR A 63 2.63 -4.62 28.56
CA TYR A 63 1.99 -5.82 28.02
C TYR A 63 2.54 -6.18 26.64
N ALA A 64 2.78 -7.47 26.42
CA ALA A 64 3.26 -7.92 25.11
C ALA A 64 2.22 -7.70 24.01
N ILE A 65 2.68 -7.20 22.87
CA ILE A 65 1.87 -7.06 21.64
C ILE A 65 1.47 -8.45 21.11
N ASN A 66 0.27 -8.55 20.50
CA ASN A 66 -0.27 -9.79 19.90
C ASN A 66 -0.40 -10.97 20.87
N GLN A 67 -0.71 -10.70 22.14
CA GLN A 67 -0.97 -11.71 23.16
C GLN A 67 -2.20 -11.32 23.98
N ARG A 68 -3.02 -12.30 24.38
CA ARG A 68 -4.16 -12.07 25.27
C ARG A 68 -3.71 -11.94 26.71
N HIS A 69 -4.17 -10.89 27.37
CA HIS A 69 -3.88 -10.56 28.76
C HIS A 69 -5.16 -10.56 29.57
N ALA A 70 -5.13 -11.19 30.75
CA ALA A 70 -6.25 -11.18 31.65
C ALA A 70 -6.46 -9.79 32.27
N ILE A 71 -7.71 -9.37 32.36
CA ILE A 71 -8.10 -8.17 33.11
C ILE A 71 -8.00 -8.45 34.61
N THR A 72 -7.68 -7.41 35.39
CA THR A 72 -7.56 -7.54 36.84
C THR A 72 -8.90 -7.90 37.49
N SER A 73 -8.87 -8.62 38.61
CA SER A 73 -10.09 -9.06 39.31
C SER A 73 -11.01 -7.92 39.78
N ALA A 74 -10.50 -6.67 39.84
CA ALA A 74 -11.30 -5.50 40.18
C ALA A 74 -12.18 -4.99 39.03
N GLN A 75 -11.89 -5.42 37.80
CA GLN A 75 -12.58 -5.02 36.57
C GLN A 75 -13.26 -6.20 35.87
N LEU A 76 -12.84 -7.44 36.18
CA LEU A 76 -13.48 -8.66 35.70
C LEU A 76 -14.98 -8.63 35.99
N ASP A 77 -15.79 -8.78 34.95
CA ASP A 77 -17.25 -8.82 35.00
C ASP A 77 -17.88 -7.61 35.73
N ALA A 78 -17.19 -6.45 35.67
CA ALA A 78 -17.63 -5.24 36.38
C ALA A 78 -17.37 -3.94 35.61
N THR A 79 -16.62 -3.97 34.50
CA THR A 79 -16.32 -2.75 33.73
C THR A 79 -17.56 -2.30 32.95
N THR A 80 -17.88 -1.01 33.08
CA THR A 80 -18.96 -0.33 32.34
C THR A 80 -18.41 0.66 31.30
N VAL A 81 -17.31 1.35 31.63
CA VAL A 81 -16.77 2.45 30.81
C VAL A 81 -15.27 2.32 30.62
N VAL A 82 -14.80 2.67 29.42
CA VAL A 82 -13.39 2.65 29.06
C VAL A 82 -12.98 4.01 28.49
N LEU A 83 -11.98 4.64 29.09
CA LEU A 83 -11.23 5.74 28.47
C LEU A 83 -9.97 5.16 27.82
N TYR A 84 -9.62 5.62 26.63
CA TYR A 84 -8.40 5.18 25.96
C TYR A 84 -7.77 6.33 25.17
N ASN A 85 -6.44 6.40 25.19
CA ASN A 85 -5.67 7.28 24.33
C ASN A 85 -4.58 6.43 23.70
N LEU A 86 -4.80 6.00 22.46
CA LEU A 86 -3.94 5.04 21.79
C LEU A 86 -3.23 5.70 20.60
N PRO A 87 -1.95 5.35 20.32
CA PRO A 87 -1.25 5.87 19.16
C PRO A 87 -1.95 5.49 17.86
N HIS A 88 -1.86 6.35 16.83
CA HIS A 88 -2.45 6.05 15.52
C HIS A 88 -2.02 4.67 14.99
N GLY A 89 -2.98 3.88 14.49
CA GLY A 89 -2.73 2.51 14.01
C GLY A 89 -2.49 1.47 15.12
N THR A 90 -2.80 1.81 16.38
CA THR A 90 -2.83 0.85 17.50
C THR A 90 -4.29 0.48 17.75
N VAL A 91 -4.59 -0.81 17.79
CA VAL A 91 -5.91 -1.32 18.17
C VAL A 91 -5.78 -2.14 19.43
N VAL A 92 -6.66 -1.89 20.39
CA VAL A 92 -6.84 -2.74 21.57
C VAL A 92 -8.20 -3.40 21.46
N THR A 93 -8.24 -4.72 21.53
CA THR A 93 -9.50 -5.47 21.56
C THR A 93 -9.77 -5.91 22.98
N LEU A 94 -10.97 -5.58 23.46
CA LEU A 94 -11.54 -6.07 24.70
C LEU A 94 -12.35 -7.34 24.41
N ILE A 95 -12.29 -8.33 25.30
CA ILE A 95 -12.83 -9.69 25.10
C ILE A 95 -13.68 -10.11 26.32
N GLY A 96 -14.85 -10.71 26.06
CA GLY A 96 -15.79 -11.19 27.08
C GLY A 96 -15.38 -12.51 27.73
N ALA A 97 -14.74 -13.41 26.98
CA ALA A 97 -14.27 -14.71 27.46
C ALA A 97 -12.77 -14.78 27.77
N ARG A 98 -12.32 -15.95 28.23
CA ARG A 98 -10.91 -16.30 28.48
C ARG A 98 -10.38 -17.45 27.59
N PRO A 99 -10.41 -17.29 26.25
CA PRO A 99 -9.85 -18.28 25.35
C PRO A 99 -8.31 -18.27 25.34
N ASP A 100 -7.71 -19.39 24.95
CA ASP A 100 -6.27 -19.48 24.66
C ASP A 100 -5.86 -18.62 23.46
N ASP A 101 -4.58 -18.31 23.31
CA ASP A 101 -4.07 -17.57 22.15
C ASP A 101 -4.19 -18.40 20.86
N PRO A 102 -4.85 -17.87 19.82
CA PRO A 102 -4.90 -18.49 18.51
C PRO A 102 -3.60 -18.25 17.72
N VAL A 103 -3.49 -18.84 16.53
CA VAL A 103 -2.38 -18.53 15.60
C VAL A 103 -2.46 -17.08 15.10
N ASN A 104 -3.65 -16.62 14.76
CA ASN A 104 -3.92 -15.21 14.43
C ASN A 104 -4.68 -14.56 15.58
N ILE A 105 -4.07 -13.60 16.28
CA ILE A 105 -4.67 -12.96 17.46
C ILE A 105 -6.03 -12.28 17.17
N ALA A 106 -6.28 -11.90 15.91
CA ALA A 106 -7.54 -11.34 15.43
C ALA A 106 -8.66 -12.38 15.22
N ASP A 107 -8.38 -13.67 15.41
CA ASP A 107 -9.38 -14.74 15.40
C ASP A 107 -10.18 -14.73 16.70
N TYR A 108 -11.44 -14.29 16.64
CA TYR A 108 -12.34 -14.14 17.79
C TYR A 108 -13.08 -15.43 18.18
N LYS A 109 -12.60 -16.59 17.74
CA LYS A 109 -13.19 -17.86 18.14
C LYS A 109 -13.15 -18.04 19.66
N ASN A 110 -14.31 -18.33 20.24
CA ASN A 110 -14.55 -18.49 21.67
C ASN A 110 -14.21 -17.24 22.50
N CYS A 111 -14.18 -16.06 21.88
CA CYS A 111 -13.97 -14.79 22.58
C CYS A 111 -15.23 -14.23 23.24
N ASP A 112 -16.40 -14.80 22.96
CA ASP A 112 -17.70 -14.17 23.24
C ASP A 112 -17.76 -12.77 22.56
N CYS A 113 -18.43 -11.81 23.17
CA CYS A 113 -18.45 -10.41 22.72
C CYS A 113 -17.02 -9.81 22.66
N VAL A 114 -16.77 -9.00 21.64
CA VAL A 114 -15.51 -8.26 21.48
C VAL A 114 -15.75 -6.79 21.14
N VAL A 115 -14.80 -5.93 21.50
CA VAL A 115 -14.80 -4.51 21.12
C VAL A 115 -13.41 -4.04 20.78
N ASP A 116 -13.24 -3.49 19.58
CA ASP A 116 -12.02 -2.81 19.19
C ASP A 116 -12.04 -1.32 19.57
N LEU A 117 -10.99 -0.90 20.27
CA LEU A 117 -10.63 0.47 20.57
C LEU A 117 -9.51 0.90 19.62
N VAL A 118 -9.81 1.84 18.73
CA VAL A 118 -8.88 2.26 17.67
C VAL A 118 -8.18 3.56 18.04
N GLY A 119 -6.85 3.58 17.94
CA GLY A 119 -6.03 4.73 18.31
C GLY A 119 -5.95 5.82 17.25
N TYR A 120 -6.04 7.07 17.73
CA TYR A 120 -5.99 8.29 16.92
C TYR A 120 -5.17 9.41 17.59
N ASN A 121 -4.28 9.07 18.54
CA ASN A 121 -3.45 10.03 19.31
C ASN A 121 -4.23 11.05 20.17
N HIS A 122 -5.46 10.72 20.59
CA HIS A 122 -6.23 11.53 21.53
C HIS A 122 -7.15 10.65 22.37
N THR A 123 -7.59 11.18 23.52
CA THR A 123 -8.45 10.43 24.44
C THR A 123 -9.86 10.29 23.88
N LYS A 124 -10.40 9.08 23.97
CA LYS A 124 -11.77 8.70 23.60
C LYS A 124 -12.43 7.91 24.73
N LEU A 125 -13.76 7.88 24.69
CA LEU A 125 -14.62 7.15 25.63
C LEU A 125 -15.35 6.04 24.87
N CYS A 126 -15.42 4.86 25.47
CA CYS A 126 -16.25 3.74 25.02
C CYS A 126 -17.15 3.29 26.18
N THR A 127 -18.44 3.10 25.92
CA THR A 127 -19.43 2.61 26.90
C THR A 127 -19.80 1.17 26.55
N LEU A 128 -19.45 0.23 27.43
CA LEU A 128 -19.62 -1.21 27.19
C LEU A 128 -21.08 -1.71 27.15
N PRO A 129 -22.09 -1.09 27.81
CA PRO A 129 -23.48 -1.54 27.71
C PRO A 129 -24.01 -1.65 26.29
N GLU A 130 -23.55 -0.76 25.41
CA GLU A 130 -24.03 -0.70 24.04
C GLU A 130 -23.35 -1.70 23.12
N THR A 131 -22.22 -2.26 23.56
CA THR A 131 -21.41 -3.19 22.78
C THR A 131 -21.65 -4.64 23.16
N GLY A 132 -22.50 -4.91 24.16
CA GLY A 132 -22.71 -6.26 24.70
C GLY A 132 -21.63 -6.72 25.70
N LEU A 133 -20.62 -5.89 26.00
CA LEU A 133 -19.47 -6.27 26.84
C LEU A 133 -19.56 -5.77 28.29
N ASN A 134 -20.72 -5.21 28.67
CA ASN A 134 -20.90 -4.67 30.02
C ASN A 134 -20.97 -5.79 31.04
N ASP A 135 -20.20 -5.63 32.12
CA ASP A 135 -20.10 -6.63 33.19
C ASP A 135 -19.68 -8.02 32.68
N ASP A 136 -18.96 -8.07 31.55
CA ASP A 136 -18.49 -9.32 30.94
C ASP A 136 -17.01 -9.24 30.53
N LEU A 137 -16.34 -8.09 30.73
CA LEU A 137 -14.96 -7.90 30.33
C LEU A 137 -13.99 -8.85 31.06
N SER A 138 -13.35 -9.75 30.32
CA SER A 138 -12.42 -10.75 30.86
C SER A 138 -10.96 -10.58 30.46
N MET A 139 -10.71 -10.24 29.20
CA MET A 139 -9.36 -10.14 28.63
C MET A 139 -9.24 -8.95 27.70
N PHE A 140 -8.00 -8.61 27.35
CA PHE A 140 -7.70 -7.71 26.25
C PHE A 140 -6.45 -8.16 25.51
N PHE A 141 -6.26 -7.66 24.30
CA PHE A 141 -4.98 -7.71 23.62
C PHE A 141 -4.79 -6.47 22.77
N TRP A 142 -3.56 -6.20 22.33
CA TRP A 142 -3.28 -5.04 21.52
C TRP A 142 -2.32 -5.35 20.38
N ARG A 143 -2.48 -4.62 19.29
CA ARG A 143 -1.75 -4.85 18.04
C ARG A 143 -1.62 -3.59 17.20
N LYS A 144 -0.79 -3.69 16.16
CA LYS A 144 -0.67 -2.68 15.11
C LYS A 144 -1.51 -3.08 13.92
N VAL A 145 -2.28 -2.13 13.41
CA VAL A 145 -3.23 -2.31 12.31
C VAL A 145 -2.97 -1.25 11.27
N ASP A 146 -2.85 -1.64 10.01
CA ASP A 146 -2.79 -0.70 8.91
C ASP A 146 -4.20 -0.21 8.59
N LEU A 147 -4.62 0.86 9.28
CA LEU A 147 -5.94 1.47 9.09
C LEU A 147 -6.22 1.90 7.64
N ARG A 148 -5.17 2.06 6.81
CA ARG A 148 -5.31 2.41 5.40
C ARG A 148 -5.88 1.26 4.57
N MET A 149 -5.73 0.01 5.00
CA MET A 149 -6.29 -1.13 4.28
C MET A 149 -7.81 -1.28 4.44
N GLY A 150 -8.43 -0.48 5.31
CA GLY A 150 -9.88 -0.49 5.51
C GLY A 150 -10.37 -1.60 6.42
N VAL A 151 -11.64 -1.47 6.83
CA VAL A 151 -12.33 -2.37 7.75
C VAL A 151 -13.77 -2.58 7.30
N VAL A 152 -14.28 -3.78 7.53
CA VAL A 152 -15.72 -4.07 7.49
C VAL A 152 -16.20 -4.27 8.91
N GLU A 153 -17.23 -3.52 9.29
CA GLU A 153 -17.88 -3.62 10.59
C GLU A 153 -19.14 -4.46 10.43
N LEU A 154 -19.26 -5.55 11.17
CA LEU A 154 -20.45 -6.39 11.27
C LEU A 154 -21.12 -6.16 12.62
N PHE A 155 -22.45 -6.09 12.65
CA PHE A 155 -23.22 -5.89 13.88
C PHE A 155 -24.28 -6.98 14.03
N CYS A 156 -24.49 -7.45 15.26
CA CYS A 156 -25.49 -8.50 15.56
C CYS A 156 -26.94 -8.02 15.44
N ARG A 157 -27.16 -6.70 15.28
CA ARG A 157 -28.51 -6.12 15.14
C ARG A 157 -28.59 -5.17 13.96
N SER A 158 -29.82 -4.88 13.54
CA SER A 158 -30.11 -3.82 12.59
C SER A 158 -29.67 -2.45 13.13
N ASP A 159 -29.58 -1.48 12.23
CA ASP A 159 -29.21 -0.09 12.50
C ASP A 159 -27.87 0.07 13.23
N PHE A 160 -26.97 -0.91 13.06
CA PHE A 160 -25.59 -0.86 13.52
C PHE A 160 -25.47 -0.76 15.05
N THR A 161 -26.28 -1.55 15.74
CA THR A 161 -26.38 -1.55 17.20
C THR A 161 -25.89 -2.86 17.80
N HIS A 162 -25.64 -2.84 19.12
CA HIS A 162 -25.23 -3.99 19.92
C HIS A 162 -23.81 -4.53 19.60
N ALA A 163 -23.57 -5.80 19.91
CA ALA A 163 -22.31 -6.48 19.66
C ALA A 163 -21.85 -6.31 18.20
N ARG A 164 -20.56 -6.08 18.03
CA ARG A 164 -19.94 -5.78 16.75
C ARG A 164 -18.59 -6.46 16.60
N VAL A 165 -18.24 -6.77 15.37
CA VAL A 165 -16.94 -7.32 14.99
C VAL A 165 -16.37 -6.50 13.85
N ASN A 166 -15.09 -6.16 13.98
CA ASN A 166 -14.34 -5.46 12.94
C ASN A 166 -13.43 -6.44 12.20
N LEU A 167 -13.63 -6.53 10.89
CA LEU A 167 -12.81 -7.31 9.97
C LEU A 167 -11.76 -6.38 9.35
N TRP A 168 -10.61 -6.25 10.00
CA TRP A 168 -9.49 -5.45 9.49
C TRP A 168 -8.80 -6.19 8.35
N LEU A 169 -8.86 -5.67 7.14
CA LEU A 169 -8.37 -6.43 5.97
C LEU A 169 -6.87 -6.74 6.05
N CYS A 170 -6.07 -5.91 6.73
CA CYS A 170 -4.63 -6.15 6.91
C CYS A 170 -4.29 -7.35 7.81
N GLU A 171 -5.26 -7.92 8.52
CA GLU A 171 -5.05 -9.01 9.49
C GLU A 171 -5.34 -10.39 8.91
N TRP A 172 -5.80 -10.42 7.65
CA TRP A 172 -6.33 -11.61 7.02
C TRP A 172 -5.79 -11.73 5.60
N GLU A 173 -5.45 -12.95 5.20
CA GLU A 173 -4.93 -13.19 3.84
C GLU A 173 -6.03 -12.95 2.78
N PRO A 174 -5.76 -12.18 1.71
CA PRO A 174 -6.72 -11.97 0.63
C PRO A 174 -6.97 -13.25 -0.16
N GLY A 175 -8.18 -13.40 -0.70
CA GLY A 175 -8.56 -14.53 -1.54
C GLY A 175 -8.83 -15.83 -0.77
N VAL A 176 -8.58 -15.86 0.53
CA VAL A 176 -8.85 -16.99 1.43
C VAL A 176 -10.21 -16.80 2.11
N VAL A 177 -10.96 -17.88 2.25
CA VAL A 177 -12.20 -17.89 3.04
C VAL A 177 -11.85 -18.06 4.51
N HIS A 178 -12.34 -17.15 5.34
CA HIS A 178 -12.16 -17.12 6.78
C HIS A 178 -13.48 -17.44 7.47
N SER A 179 -13.49 -18.52 8.25
CA SER A 179 -14.67 -18.96 9.00
C SER A 179 -14.92 -18.04 10.20
N LEU A 180 -16.20 -17.78 10.50
CA LEU A 180 -16.64 -17.12 11.73
C LEU A 180 -17.01 -18.14 12.81
N GLU A 181 -16.87 -19.44 12.57
CA GLU A 181 -17.29 -20.48 13.50
C GLU A 181 -16.73 -20.28 14.92
N GLY A 182 -17.65 -20.13 15.88
CA GLY A 182 -17.35 -19.90 17.29
C GLY A 182 -17.09 -18.43 17.65
N TRP A 183 -17.22 -17.51 16.71
CA TRP A 183 -17.32 -16.08 16.97
C TRP A 183 -18.76 -15.74 17.35
N ASP A 184 -18.97 -14.75 18.21
CA ASP A 184 -20.31 -14.33 18.63
C ASP A 184 -21.17 -13.79 17.45
N ILE A 185 -20.53 -13.25 16.41
CA ILE A 185 -21.21 -12.73 15.21
C ILE A 185 -21.64 -13.83 14.21
N ASN A 186 -21.25 -15.09 14.43
CA ASN A 186 -21.52 -16.19 13.51
C ASN A 186 -23.01 -16.53 13.45
N ASP A 187 -23.59 -16.45 12.26
CA ASP A 187 -25.02 -16.62 12.03
C ASP A 187 -25.90 -15.58 12.76
N ASP A 188 -25.31 -14.51 13.29
CA ASP A 188 -26.03 -13.46 14.03
C ASP A 188 -25.87 -12.06 13.40
N ALA A 189 -25.03 -11.92 12.37
CA ALA A 189 -24.86 -10.63 11.69
C ALA A 189 -26.17 -10.16 11.03
N SER A 190 -26.62 -8.97 11.44
CA SER A 190 -27.86 -8.33 10.96
C SER A 190 -27.64 -6.99 10.24
N SER A 191 -26.46 -6.36 10.37
CA SER A 191 -26.11 -5.17 9.58
C SER A 191 -24.60 -5.02 9.38
N ALA A 192 -24.18 -4.19 8.41
CA ALA A 192 -22.76 -3.97 8.13
C ALA A 192 -22.42 -2.58 7.57
N ARG A 193 -21.21 -2.10 7.86
CA ARG A 193 -20.61 -0.86 7.32
C ARG A 193 -19.21 -1.12 6.78
N TRP A 194 -18.80 -0.39 5.74
CA TRP A 194 -17.51 -0.58 5.08
C TRP A 194 -16.98 0.69 4.44
N ARG A 195 -17.17 1.83 5.11
CA ARG A 195 -16.87 3.15 4.53
C ARG A 195 -15.39 3.39 4.27
N THR A 196 -14.53 2.68 4.98
CA THR A 196 -13.08 2.80 4.91
C THR A 196 -12.45 1.86 3.89
N LEU A 197 -13.24 0.98 3.24
CA LEU A 197 -12.72 0.15 2.16
C LEU A 197 -12.22 1.01 1.02
N LEU A 198 -10.96 0.80 0.66
CA LEU A 198 -10.34 1.46 -0.46
C LEU A 198 -10.94 0.97 -1.77
N ASP A 199 -10.90 1.84 -2.77
CA ASP A 199 -11.15 1.42 -4.13
C ASP A 199 -10.31 0.19 -4.49
N ARG A 200 -10.86 -0.71 -5.33
CA ARG A 200 -10.32 -2.05 -5.62
C ARG A 200 -10.37 -3.07 -4.48
N GLN A 201 -11.00 -2.81 -3.34
CA GLN A 201 -11.25 -3.85 -2.34
C GLN A 201 -12.70 -4.31 -2.36
N SER A 202 -12.95 -5.59 -2.17
CA SER A 202 -14.28 -6.15 -1.97
C SER A 202 -14.28 -7.24 -0.91
N VAL A 203 -15.41 -7.40 -0.23
CA VAL A 203 -15.66 -8.46 0.73
C VAL A 203 -16.92 -9.21 0.32
N ILE A 204 -16.89 -10.51 0.50
CA ILE A 204 -18.03 -11.40 0.31
C ILE A 204 -18.30 -12.07 1.66
N LEU A 205 -19.54 -12.00 2.12
CA LEU A 205 -20.03 -12.79 3.24
C LEU A 205 -20.72 -14.05 2.70
N TYR A 206 -20.54 -15.18 3.38
CA TYR A 206 -21.08 -16.48 3.01
C TYR A 206 -21.96 -17.05 4.11
N GLN A 207 -22.96 -17.83 3.71
CA GLN A 207 -23.88 -18.54 4.60
C GLN A 207 -23.27 -19.74 5.32
N TYR A 208 -22.20 -20.32 4.78
CA TYR A 208 -21.56 -21.47 5.39
C TYR A 208 -20.09 -21.21 5.63
N SER A 209 -19.57 -21.83 6.69
CA SER A 209 -18.19 -21.66 7.17
C SER A 209 -17.11 -22.02 6.15
N ASP A 210 -17.45 -22.81 5.13
CA ASP A 210 -16.57 -23.22 4.04
C ASP A 210 -16.57 -22.27 2.83
N GLY A 211 -17.34 -21.17 2.90
CA GLY A 211 -17.45 -20.20 1.80
C GLY A 211 -18.45 -20.62 0.73
N THR A 212 -19.42 -21.48 1.05
CA THR A 212 -20.51 -21.87 0.15
C THR A 212 -21.86 -21.31 0.61
N GLY A 213 -22.93 -21.68 -0.11
CA GLY A 213 -24.30 -21.27 0.20
C GLY A 213 -24.66 -19.89 -0.38
N LYS A 214 -25.63 -19.22 0.25
CA LYS A 214 -26.00 -17.86 -0.11
C LYS A 214 -24.85 -16.88 0.18
N THR A 215 -24.73 -15.83 -0.61
CA THR A 215 -23.68 -14.82 -0.45
C THR A 215 -24.22 -13.40 -0.48
N TYR A 216 -23.61 -12.52 0.30
CA TYR A 216 -23.70 -11.07 0.14
C TYR A 216 -22.37 -10.51 -0.35
N ASN A 217 -22.33 -10.03 -1.60
CA ASN A 217 -21.11 -9.62 -2.31
C ASN A 217 -21.11 -8.14 -2.72
N ASN A 218 -21.98 -7.32 -2.12
CA ASN A 218 -22.06 -5.89 -2.40
C ASN A 218 -21.24 -5.04 -1.40
N ILE A 219 -20.39 -5.68 -0.59
CA ILE A 219 -19.39 -4.99 0.23
C ILE A 219 -18.18 -4.70 -0.64
N LYS A 220 -18.02 -3.44 -1.04
CA LYS A 220 -17.00 -3.02 -2.00
C LYS A 220 -16.56 -1.58 -1.77
N GLY A 221 -15.28 -1.34 -2.01
CA GLY A 221 -14.65 -0.04 -1.90
C GLY A 221 -15.01 0.91 -3.05
N TRP A 222 -15.46 0.40 -4.20
CA TRP A 222 -16.06 1.21 -5.26
C TRP A 222 -17.58 1.37 -5.09
N GLY A 223 -18.17 2.37 -5.74
CA GLY A 223 -19.62 2.64 -5.69
C GLY A 223 -20.09 3.38 -4.42
N GLY A 224 -21.33 3.90 -4.46
CA GLY A 224 -21.86 4.81 -3.45
C GLY A 224 -22.45 4.17 -2.20
N ILE A 225 -22.80 2.88 -2.24
CA ILE A 225 -23.36 2.17 -1.07
C ILE A 225 -22.19 1.71 -0.19
N LYS A 226 -22.16 2.19 1.06
CA LYS A 226 -21.10 1.90 2.05
C LYS A 226 -21.59 1.26 3.34
N GLN A 227 -22.86 0.88 3.36
CA GLN A 227 -23.49 0.23 4.49
C GLN A 227 -24.80 -0.44 4.07
N ILE A 228 -25.27 -1.36 4.90
CA ILE A 228 -26.62 -1.90 4.90
C ILE A 228 -27.09 -1.95 6.35
N SER A 229 -28.18 -1.26 6.66
CA SER A 229 -28.72 -1.13 8.03
C SER A 229 -29.49 -2.36 8.48
N ASP A 230 -29.99 -3.17 7.55
CA ASP A 230 -30.69 -4.41 7.86
C ASP A 230 -30.44 -5.43 6.74
N PHE A 231 -29.82 -6.56 7.07
CA PHE A 231 -29.57 -7.62 6.10
C PHE A 231 -30.86 -8.35 5.66
N SER A 232 -31.97 -8.18 6.38
CA SER A 232 -33.29 -8.68 5.96
C SER A 232 -33.72 -8.08 4.62
N ASP A 233 -33.31 -6.84 4.31
CA ASP A 233 -33.60 -6.18 3.04
C ASP A 233 -32.99 -6.89 1.82
N VAL A 234 -32.02 -7.79 2.06
CA VAL A 234 -31.34 -8.60 1.04
C VAL A 234 -31.42 -10.10 1.36
N ASP A 235 -32.35 -10.49 2.23
CA ASP A 235 -32.60 -11.87 2.67
C ASP A 235 -31.33 -12.55 3.26
N PHE A 236 -30.41 -11.79 3.88
CA PHE A 236 -29.12 -12.29 4.39
C PHE A 236 -28.97 -12.08 5.91
N ASN A 237 -30.09 -11.85 6.61
CA ASN A 237 -30.08 -11.66 8.06
C ASN A 237 -29.68 -12.94 8.78
N ASP A 238 -28.89 -12.84 9.85
CA ASP A 238 -28.54 -13.98 10.72
C ASP A 238 -27.98 -15.15 9.89
N THR A 239 -27.14 -14.81 8.91
CA THR A 239 -26.67 -15.77 7.90
C THR A 239 -25.15 -15.81 7.78
N ALA A 240 -24.43 -14.75 8.17
CA ALA A 240 -22.99 -14.69 7.89
C ALA A 240 -22.20 -15.67 8.78
N SER A 241 -21.56 -16.68 8.17
CA SER A 241 -20.72 -17.68 8.87
C SER A 241 -19.30 -17.77 8.31
N ALA A 242 -19.02 -17.13 7.17
CA ALA A 242 -17.67 -16.94 6.68
C ALA A 242 -17.57 -15.65 5.87
N TRP A 243 -16.34 -15.24 5.60
CA TRP A 243 -16.08 -14.10 4.75
C TRP A 243 -14.79 -14.28 3.94
N LYS A 244 -14.68 -13.56 2.84
CA LYS A 244 -13.47 -13.47 2.04
C LYS A 244 -13.32 -12.04 1.56
N TRP A 245 -12.13 -11.49 1.64
CA TRP A 245 -11.82 -10.23 0.97
C TRP A 245 -10.90 -10.45 -0.22
N GLU A 246 -11.06 -9.60 -1.22
CA GLU A 246 -10.26 -9.62 -2.45
C GLU A 246 -9.81 -8.22 -2.81
N ALA A 247 -8.61 -8.13 -3.39
CA ALA A 247 -8.15 -6.97 -4.11
C ALA A 247 -8.44 -7.18 -5.61
N ALA A 248 -9.20 -6.28 -6.21
CA ALA A 248 -9.41 -6.21 -7.65
C ALA A 248 -8.09 -5.84 -8.32
N ASN A 249 -7.44 -6.84 -8.91
CA ASN A 249 -6.21 -6.66 -9.66
C ASN A 249 -6.52 -6.39 -11.14
N PRO A 250 -5.72 -5.56 -11.84
CA PRO A 250 -5.85 -5.41 -13.27
C PRO A 250 -5.64 -6.76 -13.95
N ILE A 251 -6.52 -7.11 -14.88
CA ILE A 251 -6.37 -8.29 -15.73
C ILE A 251 -5.56 -7.99 -17.00
N LYS A 252 -5.40 -6.70 -17.31
CA LYS A 252 -4.53 -6.19 -18.36
C LYS A 252 -4.02 -4.83 -17.94
N GLU A 253 -2.79 -4.51 -18.33
CA GLU A 253 -2.18 -3.20 -18.13
C GLU A 253 -1.35 -2.79 -19.35
N ILE A 254 -1.33 -1.48 -19.63
CA ILE A 254 -0.41 -0.85 -20.57
C ILE A 254 0.11 0.43 -19.91
N ILE A 255 1.41 0.47 -19.61
CA ILE A 255 2.07 1.65 -19.03
C ILE A 255 2.66 2.49 -20.17
N ALA A 256 2.39 3.79 -20.15
CA ALA A 256 2.99 4.70 -21.11
C ALA A 256 4.52 4.79 -20.87
N PRO A 257 5.34 4.68 -21.93
CA PRO A 257 6.78 4.87 -21.79
C PRO A 257 7.07 6.33 -21.39
N PHE A 258 8.15 6.53 -20.64
CA PHE A 258 8.65 7.87 -20.31
C PHE A 258 10.15 7.95 -20.54
N THR A 259 10.66 9.18 -20.57
CA THR A 259 12.04 9.47 -20.95
C THR A 259 12.85 9.97 -19.76
N ILE A 260 14.06 9.47 -19.63
CA ILE A 260 15.07 9.90 -18.66
C ILE A 260 16.20 10.57 -19.41
N THR A 261 16.63 11.73 -18.92
CA THR A 261 17.81 12.44 -19.44
C THR A 261 18.87 12.49 -18.34
N SER A 262 20.03 11.91 -18.58
CA SER A 262 21.18 12.06 -17.68
C SER A 262 21.95 13.34 -18.04
N THR A 263 21.87 14.39 -17.22
CA THR A 263 22.52 15.68 -17.54
C THR A 263 23.74 16.03 -16.69
N ALA A 264 24.04 15.34 -15.58
CA ALA A 264 25.24 15.63 -14.79
C ALA A 264 25.67 14.45 -13.91
N SER A 265 26.97 14.11 -13.94
CA SER A 265 27.59 13.08 -13.10
C SER A 265 28.30 13.70 -11.89
N SER A 266 27.90 13.31 -10.68
CA SER A 266 28.81 13.35 -9.53
C SER A 266 29.62 12.03 -9.50
N SER A 267 30.81 12.07 -10.14
CA SER A 267 31.89 11.06 -10.21
C SER A 267 31.58 9.66 -10.80
N SER A 268 32.52 8.90 -11.38
CA SER A 268 33.55 9.16 -12.42
C SER A 268 34.21 7.80 -12.75
N VAL A 269 33.44 6.85 -13.31
CA VAL A 269 34.03 5.64 -13.92
C VAL A 269 34.14 5.92 -15.41
N GLY A 270 35.38 6.00 -15.91
CA GLY A 270 35.67 6.12 -17.32
C GLY A 270 35.93 4.74 -17.92
N LEU A 271 35.19 4.39 -18.96
CA LEU A 271 35.46 3.22 -19.79
C LEU A 271 36.25 3.67 -21.02
N THR A 272 37.35 3.00 -21.30
CA THR A 272 38.25 3.38 -22.39
C THR A 272 38.41 2.23 -23.37
N SER A 273 38.36 2.53 -24.67
CA SER A 273 38.76 1.64 -25.76
C SER A 273 39.86 2.31 -26.57
N VAL A 274 40.87 1.55 -26.98
CA VAL A 274 42.04 2.06 -27.69
C VAL A 274 42.27 1.21 -28.94
N VAL A 275 42.50 1.88 -30.07
CA VAL A 275 42.91 1.28 -31.33
C VAL A 275 44.18 1.98 -31.79
N ASP A 276 45.25 1.23 -31.96
CA ASP A 276 46.49 1.71 -32.55
C ASP A 276 46.70 1.14 -33.96
N GLY A 277 47.48 1.85 -34.77
CA GLY A 277 47.74 1.47 -36.14
C GLY A 277 48.71 2.40 -36.85
N THR A 278 48.87 2.18 -38.15
CA THR A 278 49.72 2.98 -39.03
C THR A 278 48.93 3.35 -40.28
N ASN A 279 49.01 4.62 -40.67
CA ASN A 279 48.59 5.10 -41.98
C ASN A 279 49.85 5.43 -42.78
N ASP A 280 50.28 4.50 -43.61
CA ASP A 280 51.44 4.62 -44.52
C ASP A 280 51.06 5.18 -45.90
N SER A 281 49.78 5.53 -46.09
CA SER A 281 49.27 6.07 -47.34
C SER A 281 49.40 7.59 -47.41
N ASP A 282 49.26 8.13 -48.62
CA ASP A 282 49.18 9.58 -48.87
C ASP A 282 47.80 10.19 -48.55
N GLN A 283 46.84 9.37 -48.09
CA GLN A 283 45.45 9.78 -47.87
C GLN A 283 45.08 9.69 -46.38
N VAL A 284 44.10 10.49 -45.97
CA VAL A 284 43.52 10.39 -44.62
C VAL A 284 42.78 9.05 -44.49
N GLN A 285 43.01 8.32 -43.41
CA GLN A 285 42.39 7.02 -43.15
C GLN A 285 41.33 7.12 -42.04
N PRO A 286 40.07 6.73 -42.28
CA PRO A 286 39.07 6.63 -41.21
C PRO A 286 39.34 5.41 -40.33
N VAL A 287 39.33 5.64 -39.02
CA VAL A 287 39.58 4.64 -37.96
C VAL A 287 38.33 4.54 -37.09
N VAL A 288 37.78 3.34 -36.98
CA VAL A 288 36.60 3.07 -36.14
C VAL A 288 37.04 2.56 -34.78
N VAL A 289 36.70 3.28 -33.71
CA VAL A 289 36.92 2.86 -32.32
C VAL A 289 35.59 2.44 -31.72
N THR A 290 35.51 1.21 -31.22
CA THR A 290 34.29 0.65 -30.63
C THR A 290 34.51 0.31 -29.16
N LEU A 291 33.53 0.61 -28.32
CA LEU A 291 33.48 0.22 -26.92
C LEU A 291 32.23 -0.63 -26.67
N ASN A 292 32.47 -1.88 -26.24
CA ASN A 292 31.43 -2.81 -25.84
C ASN A 292 31.59 -3.11 -24.35
N ASN A 293 30.57 -2.79 -23.54
CA ASN A 293 30.56 -3.09 -22.12
C ASN A 293 29.16 -3.54 -21.69
N THR A 294 29.03 -4.72 -21.08
CA THR A 294 27.73 -5.28 -20.69
C THR A 294 27.44 -5.23 -19.20
N LYS A 295 28.29 -4.56 -18.40
CA LYS A 295 28.27 -4.68 -16.92
C LYS A 295 28.19 -3.37 -16.16
N GLU A 296 28.63 -2.28 -16.75
CA GLU A 296 28.90 -1.03 -16.01
C GLU A 296 27.70 -0.08 -15.96
N GLN A 297 26.70 -0.30 -16.82
CA GLN A 297 25.45 0.45 -16.71
C GLN A 297 24.43 -0.35 -15.94
N THR A 298 23.89 0.26 -14.90
CA THR A 298 22.82 -0.31 -14.09
C THR A 298 21.69 0.70 -13.97
N VAL A 299 20.46 0.22 -14.00
CA VAL A 299 19.29 1.02 -13.66
C VAL A 299 18.45 0.22 -12.70
N THR A 300 18.17 0.81 -11.55
CA THR A 300 17.23 0.31 -10.56
C THR A 300 15.95 1.10 -10.69
N VAL A 301 14.85 0.40 -10.98
CA VAL A 301 13.50 0.98 -10.95
C VAL A 301 12.81 0.52 -9.68
N GLN A 302 12.29 1.46 -8.91
CA GLN A 302 11.54 1.21 -7.69
C GLN A 302 10.11 1.72 -7.82
N THR A 303 9.14 0.93 -7.36
CA THR A 303 7.73 1.33 -7.27
C THR A 303 7.19 1.07 -5.86
N SER A 304 6.19 1.87 -5.47
CA SER A 304 5.49 1.79 -4.19
C SER A 304 4.10 1.16 -4.28
N ASP A 305 3.71 0.65 -5.46
CA ASP A 305 2.43 -0.04 -5.62
C ASP A 305 2.52 -1.45 -4.97
N GLN A 306 1.79 -1.63 -3.86
CA GLN A 306 1.77 -2.86 -3.05
C GLN A 306 1.25 -4.10 -3.81
N HIS A 307 0.61 -3.90 -4.96
CA HIS A 307 0.08 -4.99 -5.78
C HIS A 307 1.02 -5.41 -6.91
N VAL A 308 2.16 -4.73 -7.08
CA VAL A 308 3.18 -5.08 -8.09
C VAL A 308 4.18 -6.08 -7.50
N VAL A 309 4.54 -7.10 -8.25
CA VAL A 309 5.43 -8.20 -7.82
C VAL A 309 6.78 -8.12 -8.51
N GLY A 310 6.79 -7.54 -9.70
CA GLY A 310 7.98 -7.37 -10.51
C GLY A 310 7.78 -6.21 -11.44
N VAL A 311 8.85 -5.45 -11.63
CA VAL A 311 8.97 -4.42 -12.65
C VAL A 311 9.92 -4.99 -13.69
N SER A 312 9.53 -5.07 -14.95
CA SER A 312 10.51 -5.27 -16.02
C SER A 312 10.69 -3.95 -16.74
N SER A 313 11.93 -3.53 -16.94
CA SER A 313 12.24 -2.35 -17.74
C SER A 313 12.87 -2.73 -19.08
N THR A 314 12.69 -1.91 -20.11
CA THR A 314 13.48 -1.96 -21.34
C THR A 314 14.02 -0.58 -21.64
N PHE A 315 15.29 -0.52 -22.03
CA PHE A 315 16.03 0.73 -22.24
C PHE A 315 16.48 0.86 -23.70
N SER A 316 16.31 2.04 -24.27
CA SER A 316 16.89 2.40 -25.57
C SER A 316 17.62 3.73 -25.47
N THR A 317 18.84 3.80 -26.02
CA THR A 317 19.68 5.00 -26.03
C THR A 317 19.66 5.65 -27.41
N THR A 318 19.55 6.97 -27.46
CA THR A 318 19.83 7.76 -28.68
C THR A 318 20.98 8.72 -28.38
N ALA A 319 22.11 8.54 -29.07
CA ALA A 319 23.21 9.50 -29.10
C ALA A 319 23.02 10.44 -30.31
N THR A 320 23.24 11.73 -30.12
CA THR A 320 23.21 12.73 -31.21
C THR A 320 24.64 13.18 -31.45
N GLU A 321 25.20 12.87 -32.63
CA GLU A 321 26.58 13.22 -32.96
C GLU A 321 26.81 14.74 -32.87
N GLY A 322 27.76 15.15 -32.04
CA GLY A 322 28.36 16.49 -32.11
C GLY A 322 29.23 16.64 -33.36
N VAL A 323 29.13 17.78 -34.02
CA VAL A 323 29.97 18.16 -35.18
C VAL A 323 31.46 18.10 -34.80
N GLU A 324 32.31 17.70 -35.76
CA GLU A 324 33.77 17.57 -35.65
C GLU A 324 34.41 18.57 -34.66
N GLY A 325 35.01 18.04 -33.58
CA GLY A 325 35.83 18.82 -32.65
C GLY A 325 35.23 19.09 -31.27
N VAL A 326 33.93 18.88 -31.04
CA VAL A 326 33.32 18.91 -29.69
C VAL A 326 32.16 17.91 -29.63
N ALA A 327 32.45 16.64 -29.34
CA ALA A 327 31.41 15.67 -29.04
C ALA A 327 31.00 15.82 -27.57
N SER A 328 29.80 16.34 -27.32
CA SER A 328 29.11 16.18 -26.05
C SER A 328 27.76 15.53 -26.33
N ASP A 329 27.75 14.20 -26.46
CA ASP A 329 26.52 13.46 -26.67
C ASP A 329 25.73 13.40 -25.35
N SER A 330 24.53 13.98 -25.31
CA SER A 330 23.56 13.72 -24.24
C SER A 330 22.80 12.44 -24.58
N ALA A 331 22.95 11.39 -23.77
CA ALA A 331 22.17 10.17 -23.92
C ALA A 331 20.74 10.36 -23.38
N THR A 332 19.74 10.20 -24.26
CA THR A 332 18.33 10.13 -23.86
C THR A 332 17.90 8.67 -23.79
N TRP A 333 17.21 8.30 -22.71
CA TRP A 333 16.79 6.93 -22.44
C TRP A 333 15.26 6.83 -22.39
N SER A 334 14.67 5.94 -23.18
CA SER A 334 13.26 5.59 -23.00
C SER A 334 13.14 4.38 -22.08
N VAL A 335 12.27 4.47 -21.08
CA VAL A 335 11.96 3.38 -20.15
C VAL A 335 10.53 2.95 -20.37
N SER A 336 10.35 1.68 -20.73
CA SER A 336 9.04 1.02 -20.72
C SER A 336 8.98 0.11 -19.50
N LEU A 337 7.84 0.10 -18.81
CA LEU A 337 7.61 -0.70 -17.61
C LEU A 337 6.54 -1.75 -17.87
N ASN A 338 6.72 -2.94 -17.32
CA ASN A 338 5.64 -3.90 -17.15
C ASN A 338 5.58 -4.34 -15.69
N TYR A 339 4.37 -4.43 -15.16
CA TYR A 339 4.12 -4.98 -13.83
C TYR A 339 3.48 -6.36 -13.93
N SER A 340 3.85 -7.23 -12.99
CA SER A 340 3.08 -8.44 -12.67
C SER A 340 2.35 -8.22 -11.35
N TYR A 341 1.12 -8.72 -11.25
CA TYR A 341 0.26 -8.52 -10.08
C TYR A 341 0.04 -9.82 -9.32
N THR A 342 0.51 -9.85 -8.09
CA THR A 342 0.16 -10.77 -7.01
C THR A 342 0.20 -9.96 -5.74
N HIS A 343 -0.63 -10.30 -4.76
CA HIS A 343 -0.53 -9.66 -3.47
C HIS A 343 0.85 -9.97 -2.86
N THR A 344 1.48 -8.96 -2.28
CA THR A 344 2.73 -9.14 -1.57
C THR A 344 2.80 -8.20 -0.37
N ASP A 345 3.38 -8.66 0.74
CA ASP A 345 3.42 -7.89 1.99
C ASP A 345 4.43 -6.72 1.97
N THR A 346 5.21 -6.55 0.91
CA THR A 346 6.24 -5.51 0.86
C THR A 346 5.76 -4.28 0.12
N VAL A 347 5.96 -3.12 0.75
CA VAL A 347 5.52 -1.81 0.27
C VAL A 347 6.41 -1.26 -0.86
N THR A 348 7.60 -1.79 -1.01
CA THR A 348 8.56 -1.36 -2.04
C THR A 348 9.06 -2.54 -2.86
N ARG A 349 9.14 -2.34 -4.17
CA ARG A 349 9.62 -3.32 -5.13
C ARG A 349 10.66 -2.67 -6.01
N SER A 350 11.77 -3.37 -6.24
CA SER A 350 12.88 -2.88 -7.05
C SER A 350 13.30 -3.94 -8.07
N ASP A 351 13.55 -3.52 -9.31
CA ASP A 351 14.25 -4.31 -10.32
C ASP A 351 15.51 -3.58 -10.73
N THR A 352 16.66 -4.25 -10.66
CA THR A 352 17.94 -3.71 -11.14
C THR A 352 18.34 -4.44 -12.40
N GLN A 353 18.39 -3.70 -13.50
CA GLN A 353 18.85 -4.23 -14.77
C GLN A 353 20.23 -3.71 -15.13
N THR A 354 21.03 -4.60 -15.72
CA THR A 354 22.30 -4.24 -16.34
C THR A 354 22.07 -3.99 -17.83
N VAL A 355 22.53 -2.84 -18.31
CA VAL A 355 22.30 -2.41 -19.71
C VAL A 355 23.61 -2.50 -20.50
N GLY A 356 23.56 -3.15 -21.66
CA GLY A 356 24.69 -3.19 -22.59
C GLY A 356 24.98 -1.81 -23.18
N LEU A 357 26.23 -1.38 -23.07
CA LEU A 357 26.79 -0.21 -23.76
C LEU A 357 27.50 -0.69 -25.04
N ASN A 358 27.06 -0.21 -26.19
CA ASN A 358 27.75 -0.38 -27.46
C ASN A 358 27.84 0.98 -28.15
N ILE A 359 29.05 1.53 -28.24
CA ILE A 359 29.34 2.80 -28.89
C ILE A 359 30.43 2.58 -29.93
N SER A 360 30.24 3.15 -31.12
CA SER A 360 31.23 3.18 -32.18
C SER A 360 31.40 4.62 -32.66
N GLN A 361 32.63 5.09 -32.78
CA GLN A 361 32.95 6.40 -33.34
C GLN A 361 34.06 6.29 -34.38
N THR A 362 33.99 7.13 -35.41
CA THR A 362 34.98 7.18 -36.48
C THR A 362 35.84 8.43 -36.34
N ILE A 363 37.16 8.27 -36.35
CA ILE A 363 38.15 9.36 -36.30
C ILE A 363 39.16 9.23 -37.43
N ASN A 364 39.70 10.34 -37.91
CA ASN A 364 40.56 10.38 -39.08
C ASN A 364 42.06 10.37 -38.71
N ALA A 365 42.80 9.39 -39.19
CA ALA A 365 44.26 9.29 -39.06
C ALA A 365 44.97 9.98 -40.25
N PRO A 366 45.87 10.95 -40.02
CA PRO A 366 46.62 11.63 -41.07
C PRO A 366 47.56 10.70 -41.86
N PRO A 367 47.89 11.04 -43.13
CA PRO A 367 48.93 10.38 -43.92
C PRO A 367 50.27 10.28 -43.18
N HIS A 368 51.02 9.21 -43.44
CA HIS A 368 52.39 9.00 -42.94
C HIS A 368 52.53 9.10 -41.41
N THR A 369 51.59 8.52 -40.66
CA THR A 369 51.62 8.52 -39.20
C THR A 369 51.40 7.14 -38.59
N THR A 370 52.02 6.87 -37.45
CA THR A 370 51.49 5.93 -36.47
C THR A 370 50.45 6.66 -35.62
N TYR A 371 49.38 5.98 -35.24
CA TYR A 371 48.31 6.58 -34.46
C TYR A 371 47.87 5.70 -33.30
N VAL A 372 47.34 6.36 -32.27
CA VAL A 372 46.63 5.76 -31.14
C VAL A 372 45.31 6.52 -30.98
N ALA A 373 44.22 5.92 -31.44
CA ALA A 373 42.86 6.43 -31.29
C ALA A 373 42.27 5.89 -29.98
N THR A 374 41.65 6.76 -29.18
CA THR A 374 41.09 6.46 -27.87
C THR A 374 39.64 6.94 -27.81
N LEU A 375 38.72 6.07 -27.44
CA LEU A 375 37.33 6.38 -27.08
C LEU A 375 37.20 6.30 -25.56
N LEU A 376 36.78 7.39 -24.94
CA LEU A 376 36.48 7.49 -23.51
C LEU A 376 34.98 7.70 -23.33
N VAL A 377 34.35 6.85 -22.52
CA VAL A 377 32.96 6.97 -22.11
C VAL A 377 32.90 7.15 -20.60
N THR A 378 32.31 8.24 -20.15
CA THR A 378 32.08 8.50 -18.72
C THR A 378 30.72 7.94 -18.32
N ILE A 379 30.71 7.10 -17.29
CA ILE A 379 29.51 6.65 -16.61
C ILE A 379 29.21 7.62 -15.48
N GLY A 380 28.03 8.23 -15.54
CA GLY A 380 27.49 9.10 -14.51
C GLY A 380 26.52 8.36 -13.61
N ARG A 381 26.50 8.73 -12.32
CA ARG A 381 25.49 8.25 -11.38
C ARG A 381 24.18 9.02 -11.57
N LEU A 382 23.08 8.29 -11.73
CA LEU A 382 21.72 8.81 -11.66
C LEU A 382 21.28 8.77 -10.18
N PRO A 383 21.12 9.91 -9.50
CA PRO A 383 20.57 9.92 -8.15
C PRO A 383 19.10 9.45 -8.17
N PRO A 384 18.58 8.89 -7.05
CA PRO A 384 17.17 8.52 -6.94
C PRO A 384 16.27 9.69 -7.31
N THR A 385 15.56 9.57 -8.44
CA THR A 385 14.71 10.61 -9.01
C THR A 385 13.31 10.06 -9.25
N GLU A 386 12.27 10.79 -8.80
CA GLU A 386 10.87 10.43 -9.03
C GLU A 386 10.45 10.81 -10.45
N TYR A 387 9.86 9.85 -11.16
CA TYR A 387 9.23 10.03 -12.46
C TYR A 387 7.76 9.66 -12.39
N HIS A 388 6.96 10.35 -13.20
CA HIS A 388 5.52 10.12 -13.34
C HIS A 388 5.22 9.64 -14.76
N THR A 389 4.40 8.60 -14.85
CA THR A 389 3.78 8.16 -16.09
C THR A 389 2.33 7.74 -15.82
N THR A 390 1.62 7.29 -16.84
CA THR A 390 0.25 6.78 -16.70
C THR A 390 0.18 5.31 -17.10
N ALA A 391 -0.69 4.56 -16.44
CA ALA A 391 -1.05 3.19 -16.79
C ALA A 391 -2.52 3.13 -17.17
N GLN A 392 -2.80 2.46 -18.29
CA GLN A 392 -4.15 2.01 -18.62
C GLN A 392 -4.32 0.62 -18.02
N ARG A 393 -5.27 0.46 -17.10
CA ARG A 393 -5.56 -0.79 -16.39
C ARG A 393 -6.98 -1.23 -16.70
N TRP A 394 -7.18 -2.52 -16.94
CA TRP A 394 -8.50 -3.11 -17.17
C TRP A 394 -8.87 -4.06 -16.05
N TYR A 395 -10.13 -4.02 -15.64
CA TYR A 395 -10.69 -4.79 -14.52
C TYR A 395 -11.93 -5.56 -14.95
N THR A 396 -12.21 -6.66 -14.26
CA THR A 396 -13.50 -7.37 -14.39
C THR A 396 -14.64 -6.65 -13.67
N SER A 397 -14.32 -5.75 -12.74
CA SER A 397 -15.28 -5.01 -11.91
C SER A 397 -15.23 -3.50 -12.18
N PRO A 398 -16.36 -2.78 -12.01
CA PRO A 398 -16.46 -1.34 -12.24
C PRO A 398 -15.81 -0.52 -11.11
N VAL A 399 -14.49 -0.59 -10.98
CA VAL A 399 -13.72 0.21 -10.01
C VAL A 399 -13.93 1.71 -10.24
N THR A 400 -13.70 2.53 -9.22
CA THR A 400 -14.06 3.96 -9.27
C THR A 400 -13.34 4.67 -10.41
N GLY A 401 -14.08 5.38 -11.25
CA GLY A 401 -13.55 6.10 -12.41
C GLY A 401 -13.18 5.22 -13.61
N SER A 402 -13.56 3.94 -13.59
CA SER A 402 -13.41 3.06 -14.76
C SER A 402 -14.61 3.15 -15.70
N GLU A 403 -14.36 2.95 -17.00
CA GLU A 403 -15.36 2.93 -18.06
C GLU A 403 -15.30 1.61 -18.82
N VAL A 404 -16.45 1.11 -19.28
CA VAL A 404 -16.49 -0.11 -20.10
C VAL A 404 -15.76 0.13 -21.41
N ASP A 405 -14.85 -0.78 -21.78
CA ASP A 405 -14.10 -0.75 -23.03
C ASP A 405 -14.55 -1.90 -23.97
N PRO A 406 -15.42 -1.62 -24.95
CA PRO A 406 -15.92 -2.64 -25.87
C PRO A 406 -14.84 -3.33 -26.71
N ALA A 407 -13.67 -2.69 -26.90
CA ALA A 407 -12.56 -3.27 -27.65
C ALA A 407 -11.76 -4.31 -26.84
N ASN A 408 -11.97 -4.38 -25.52
CA ASN A 408 -11.25 -5.26 -24.61
C ASN A 408 -12.23 -6.11 -23.80
N ASN A 409 -13.07 -6.90 -24.47
CA ASN A 409 -14.04 -7.82 -23.86
C ASN A 409 -15.05 -7.14 -22.91
N ASN A 410 -15.34 -5.85 -23.11
CA ASN A 410 -16.16 -5.04 -22.22
C ASN A 410 -15.61 -4.95 -20.78
N TRP A 411 -14.29 -5.11 -20.60
CA TRP A 411 -13.66 -4.87 -19.31
C TRP A 411 -13.69 -3.39 -18.95
N TYR A 412 -13.60 -3.10 -17.65
CA TYR A 412 -13.61 -1.75 -17.13
C TYR A 412 -12.22 -1.16 -17.16
N LYS A 413 -11.98 -0.21 -18.05
CA LYS A 413 -10.71 0.49 -18.24
C LYS A 413 -10.62 1.71 -17.34
N ARG A 414 -9.47 1.92 -16.70
CA ARG A 414 -9.13 3.13 -15.96
C ARG A 414 -7.71 3.59 -16.32
N VAL A 415 -7.51 4.90 -16.33
CA VAL A 415 -6.17 5.50 -16.42
C VAL A 415 -5.73 5.89 -15.01
N GLU A 416 -4.54 5.44 -14.61
CA GLU A 416 -3.98 5.66 -13.28
C GLU A 416 -2.57 6.27 -13.38
N ASP A 417 -2.24 7.15 -12.46
CA ASP A 417 -0.88 7.69 -12.34
C ASP A 417 0.04 6.64 -11.72
N VAL A 418 1.20 6.46 -12.34
CA VAL A 418 2.26 5.58 -11.86
C VAL A 418 3.45 6.44 -11.46
N LYS A 419 3.87 6.28 -10.20
CA LYS A 419 5.09 6.87 -9.66
C LYS A 419 6.18 5.81 -9.62
N VAL A 420 7.36 6.17 -10.10
CA VAL A 420 8.55 5.34 -10.02
C VAL A 420 9.75 6.16 -9.60
N THR A 421 10.58 5.58 -8.75
CA THR A 421 11.87 6.13 -8.38
C THR A 421 12.94 5.38 -9.15
N ILE A 422 13.83 6.11 -9.81
CA ILE A 422 14.88 5.51 -10.63
C ILE A 422 16.24 6.01 -10.16
N ASP A 423 17.16 5.09 -9.97
CA ASP A 423 18.56 5.35 -9.65
C ASP A 423 19.45 4.40 -10.47
N GLY A 424 20.74 4.73 -10.56
CA GLY A 424 21.68 3.84 -11.25
C GLY A 424 22.94 4.54 -11.75
N SER A 425 23.54 3.93 -12.77
CA SER A 425 24.77 4.36 -13.43
C SER A 425 24.58 4.25 -14.95
N LEU A 426 24.70 5.37 -15.66
CA LEU A 426 24.44 5.46 -17.10
C LEU A 426 25.56 6.20 -17.83
N ALA A 427 25.83 5.82 -19.08
CA ALA A 427 26.74 6.58 -19.93
C ALA A 427 26.18 7.99 -20.17
N CYS A 428 26.95 9.00 -19.79
CA CYS A 428 26.52 10.40 -19.83
C CYS A 428 27.42 11.30 -20.67
N HIS A 429 28.63 10.86 -21.01
CA HIS A 429 29.56 11.60 -21.85
C HIS A 429 30.45 10.66 -22.65
N THR A 430 30.69 11.00 -23.91
CA THR A 430 31.55 10.28 -24.85
C THR A 430 32.57 11.27 -25.43
N SER A 431 33.82 10.84 -25.55
CA SER A 431 34.86 11.65 -26.20
C SER A 431 35.85 10.75 -26.93
N THR A 432 36.29 11.19 -28.10
CA THR A 432 37.36 10.54 -28.86
C THR A 432 38.57 11.44 -28.99
N ASN A 433 39.75 10.83 -28.94
CA ASN A 433 41.03 11.50 -29.16
C ASN A 433 41.92 10.62 -30.05
N ILE A 434 42.70 11.22 -30.94
CA ILE A 434 43.74 10.52 -31.69
C ILE A 434 45.10 11.18 -31.43
N LYS A 435 46.09 10.38 -31.04
CA LYS A 435 47.49 10.80 -30.94
C LYS A 435 48.27 10.21 -32.10
N THR A 436 49.02 11.04 -32.82
CA THR A 436 49.78 10.62 -34.00
C THR A 436 51.25 10.92 -33.86
N THR A 437 52.10 10.01 -34.33
CA THR A 437 53.56 10.21 -34.45
C THR A 437 53.96 10.01 -35.91
N PRO A 438 54.69 10.96 -36.54
CA PRO A 438 55.20 10.80 -37.90
C PRO A 438 56.00 9.51 -38.08
N LEU A 439 55.87 8.87 -39.25
CA LEU A 439 56.63 7.67 -39.64
C LEU A 439 58.09 7.96 -39.99
#